data_AF-A0A6A4GBZ8-F1
#
_entry.id   AF-A0A6A4GBZ8-F1
#
_cell.length_a   1.000
_cell.length_b   1.000
_cell.length_c   1.000
_cell.angle_alpha   90.00
_cell.angle_beta   90.00
_cell.angle_gamma   90.00
#
_symmetry.space_group_name_H-M   'P 1'
#
loop_
_entity.id
_entity.type
_entity.pdbx_description
1 polymer ?
#
loop_
_entity_poly.entity_id
_entity_poly.type
_entity_poly.pdbx_seq_one_letter_code
_entity_poly.pdbx_strand_id
1 'polypeptide(L)'
;RVIHYVMRRADPEGPAHRYPGCKKPIDCTPLVAQGTWQEHHGDGPEKLAKAALCMGPVSLPIYGYRDKWCSALPFMRVIPDDRHVDCIAHLYLDFVDEYGAMAQQLTVNCGSELGLVKQFAFKLK
;
A
#
# COMPACT_ATOMS: atom_id res chain seq x y z
N ARG A 1 -22.85 -1.45 1.03
CA ARG A 1 -23.91 -0.98 0.10
C ARG A 1 -23.52 0.30 -0.65
N VAL A 2 -22.98 1.33 0.03
CA VAL A 2 -22.53 2.60 -0.60
C VAL A 2 -21.39 2.41 -1.60
N ILE A 3 -20.36 1.62 -1.25
CA ILE A 3 -19.19 1.38 -2.12
C ILE A 3 -19.61 0.77 -3.47
N HIS A 4 -20.42 -0.30 -3.47
CA HIS A 4 -20.93 -0.90 -4.70
C HIS A 4 -21.81 0.03 -5.54
N TYR A 5 -22.50 0.98 -4.92
CA TYR A 5 -23.30 1.99 -5.63
C TYR A 5 -22.38 3.03 -6.29
N VAL A 6 -21.40 3.55 -5.55
CA VAL A 6 -20.44 4.54 -6.06
C VAL A 6 -19.57 3.95 -7.16
N MET A 7 -19.04 2.74 -6.97
CA MET A 7 -18.23 2.05 -7.99
C MET A 7 -19.03 1.84 -9.28
N ARG A 8 -20.28 1.38 -9.21
CA ARG A 8 -21.13 1.21 -10.40
C ARG A 8 -21.57 2.53 -11.03
N ARG A 9 -21.63 3.62 -10.26
CA ARG A 9 -21.92 4.95 -10.81
C ARG A 9 -20.71 5.55 -11.52
N ALA A 10 -19.51 5.30 -11.01
CA ALA A 10 -18.26 5.78 -11.60
C ALA A 10 -17.83 4.94 -12.83
N ASP A 11 -17.99 3.62 -12.74
CA ASP A 11 -17.67 2.67 -13.79
C ASP A 11 -18.70 1.52 -13.77
N PRO A 12 -19.80 1.66 -14.53
CA PRO A 12 -20.88 0.67 -14.56
C PRO A 12 -20.42 -0.71 -15.05
N GLU A 13 -19.46 -0.76 -15.97
CA GLU A 13 -18.95 -2.00 -16.57
C GLU A 13 -17.72 -2.56 -15.83
N GLY A 14 -17.05 -1.74 -15.01
CA GLY A 14 -15.84 -2.11 -14.27
C GLY A 14 -15.89 -3.45 -13.52
N PRO A 15 -16.97 -3.77 -12.79
CA PRO A 15 -17.11 -5.07 -12.15
C PRO A 15 -17.15 -6.23 -13.16
N ALA A 16 -17.80 -6.05 -14.31
CA ALA A 16 -17.87 -7.08 -15.35
C ALA A 16 -16.52 -7.27 -16.05
N HIS A 17 -15.74 -6.21 -16.23
CA HIS A 17 -14.38 -6.29 -16.77
C HIS A 17 -13.39 -6.97 -15.82
N ARG A 18 -13.61 -6.90 -14.50
CA ARG A 18 -12.78 -7.56 -13.48
C ARG A 18 -13.23 -8.99 -13.13
N TYR A 19 -14.29 -9.49 -13.75
CA TYR A 19 -14.77 -10.85 -13.51
C TYR A 19 -13.74 -11.89 -13.98
N PRO A 20 -13.39 -12.90 -13.16
CA PRO A 20 -12.47 -13.95 -13.57
C PRO A 20 -12.96 -14.65 -14.86
N GLY A 21 -12.17 -14.57 -15.93
CA GLY A 21 -12.53 -15.10 -17.26
C GLY A 21 -13.02 -14.07 -18.27
N CYS A 22 -13.14 -12.79 -17.89
CA CYS A 22 -13.36 -11.71 -18.85
C CYS A 22 -12.13 -11.55 -19.76
N LYS A 23 -12.35 -11.55 -21.08
CA LYS A 23 -11.28 -11.45 -22.09
C LYS A 23 -11.01 -10.00 -22.52
N LYS A 24 -11.85 -9.05 -22.13
CA LYS A 24 -11.59 -7.64 -22.39
C LYS A 24 -10.37 -7.21 -21.56
N PRO A 25 -9.31 -6.68 -22.19
CA PRO A 25 -8.20 -6.10 -21.45
C PRO A 25 -8.69 -4.94 -20.59
N ILE A 26 -8.14 -4.82 -19.39
CA ILE A 26 -8.28 -3.62 -18.59
C ILE A 26 -7.25 -2.62 -19.12
N ASP A 27 -7.67 -1.39 -19.40
CA ASP A 27 -6.76 -0.31 -19.79
C ASP A 27 -5.85 0.05 -18.61
N CYS A 28 -4.67 -0.56 -18.57
CA CYS A 28 -3.63 -0.30 -17.59
C CYS A 28 -2.81 0.92 -18.03
N THR A 29 -3.08 2.08 -17.45
CA THR A 29 -2.22 3.25 -17.66
C THR A 29 -0.92 3.08 -16.88
N PRO A 30 0.26 3.24 -17.51
CA PRO A 30 1.52 3.13 -16.79
C PRO A 30 1.63 4.23 -15.73
N LEU A 31 2.07 3.85 -14.54
CA LEU A 31 2.39 4.79 -13.48
C LEU A 31 3.70 5.50 -13.84
N VAL A 32 3.66 6.84 -13.89
CA VAL A 32 4.83 7.66 -14.26
C VAL A 32 5.38 8.39 -13.04
N ALA A 33 6.70 8.40 -12.91
CA ALA A 33 7.49 9.20 -11.99
C ALA A 33 8.72 9.77 -12.72
N GLN A 34 9.23 10.91 -12.28
CA GLN A 34 10.39 11.62 -12.82
C GLN A 34 11.72 10.99 -12.40
N GLY A 35 11.76 10.29 -11.27
CA GLY A 35 12.96 9.64 -10.76
C GLY A 35 12.73 8.87 -9.46
N THR A 36 13.78 8.24 -8.95
CA THR A 36 13.79 7.60 -7.64
C THR A 36 13.44 8.59 -6.53
N TRP A 37 12.80 8.13 -5.47
CA TRP A 37 12.41 8.95 -4.32
C TRP A 37 11.39 10.05 -4.61
N GLN A 38 10.85 10.14 -5.83
CA GLN A 38 9.78 11.09 -6.11
C GLN A 38 8.47 10.62 -5.48
N GLU A 39 8.07 9.37 -5.74
CA GLU A 39 6.82 8.82 -5.22
C GLU A 39 7.02 7.37 -4.75
N HIS A 40 6.74 7.12 -3.48
CA HIS A 40 6.71 5.77 -2.91
C HIS A 40 5.27 5.35 -2.61
N HIS A 41 4.99 4.09 -2.85
CA HIS A 41 3.71 3.46 -2.49
C HIS A 41 3.90 2.54 -1.28
N GLY A 42 3.14 2.79 -0.21
CA GLY A 42 3.10 1.91 0.96
C GLY A 42 1.88 0.99 0.91
N ASP A 43 2.09 -0.31 1.12
CA ASP A 43 1.00 -1.29 1.16
C ASP A 43 1.31 -2.47 2.11
N GLY A 44 0.26 -3.01 2.70
CA GLY A 44 0.29 -4.15 3.62
C GLY A 44 -0.41 -5.37 3.01
N PRO A 45 0.31 -6.26 2.29
CA PRO A 45 -0.34 -7.43 1.70
C PRO A 45 -0.72 -8.48 2.76
N GLU A 46 -2.01 -8.69 2.97
CA GLU A 46 -2.57 -9.73 3.87
C GLU A 46 -2.43 -11.19 3.34
N LYS A 47 -1.56 -11.43 2.35
CA LYS A 47 -1.40 -12.75 1.71
C LYS A 47 -0.84 -13.82 2.65
N LEU A 48 -0.21 -13.41 3.76
CA LEU A 48 0.24 -14.29 4.83
C LEU A 48 -0.60 -14.11 6.10
N ALA A 49 -1.88 -13.80 5.93
CA ALA A 49 -2.84 -13.82 7.02
C ALA A 49 -3.18 -15.26 7.44
N LYS A 50 -3.83 -15.37 8.59
CA LYS A 50 -4.31 -16.63 9.19
C LYS A 50 -5.00 -17.57 8.19
N ALA A 51 -5.86 -17.01 7.34
CA ALA A 51 -6.63 -17.76 6.35
C ALA A 51 -5.77 -18.38 5.24
N ALA A 52 -4.62 -17.78 4.94
CA ALA A 52 -3.73 -18.24 3.87
C ALA A 52 -2.67 -19.23 4.38
N LEU A 53 -2.17 -19.05 5.60
CA LEU A 53 -1.10 -19.89 6.18
C LEU A 53 -1.58 -21.26 6.66
N CYS A 54 -2.84 -21.39 7.09
CA CYS A 54 -3.38 -22.61 7.69
C CYS A 54 -2.59 -23.13 8.92
N MET A 55 -1.82 -22.25 9.59
CA MET A 55 -0.98 -22.56 10.76
C MET A 55 -1.66 -22.20 12.10
N GLY A 56 -2.98 -22.42 12.21
CA GLY A 56 -3.71 -22.07 13.43
C GLY A 56 -3.94 -20.55 13.58
N PRO A 57 -3.60 -19.90 14.71
CA PRO A 57 -3.82 -18.47 14.93
C PRO A 57 -2.72 -17.57 14.35
N VAL A 58 -1.66 -18.12 13.77
CA VAL A 58 -0.49 -17.36 13.31
C VAL A 58 -0.83 -16.56 12.04
N SER A 59 -0.44 -15.29 12.04
CA SER A 59 -0.38 -14.41 10.87
C SER A 59 0.99 -13.77 10.78
N LEU A 60 1.47 -13.54 9.57
CA LEU A 60 2.71 -12.81 9.29
C LEU A 60 2.36 -11.55 8.49
N PRO A 61 1.88 -10.49 9.13
CA PRO A 61 1.60 -9.24 8.44
C PRO A 61 2.90 -8.70 7.85
N ILE A 62 2.85 -8.29 6.60
CA ILE A 62 3.98 -7.69 5.91
C ILE A 62 3.56 -6.28 5.53
N TYR A 63 4.47 -5.33 5.68
CA TYR A 63 4.30 -3.99 5.15
C TYR A 63 5.56 -3.56 4.43
N GLY A 64 5.39 -2.87 3.30
CA GLY A 64 6.52 -2.39 2.53
C GLY A 64 6.25 -1.11 1.75
N TYR A 65 7.34 -0.45 1.40
CA TYR A 65 7.38 0.72 0.53
C TYR A 65 8.00 0.33 -0.81
N ARG A 66 7.31 0.68 -1.89
CA ARG A 66 7.75 0.46 -3.27
C ARG A 66 8.01 1.80 -3.95
N ASP A 67 9.17 1.95 -4.57
CA ASP A 67 9.44 3.10 -5.43
C ASP A 67 8.67 3.00 -6.75
N LYS A 68 7.97 4.08 -7.12
CA LYS A 68 7.13 4.11 -8.32
C LYS A 68 7.96 4.10 -9.61
N TRP A 69 9.15 4.72 -9.61
CA TRP A 69 9.96 4.89 -10.80
C TRP A 69 10.66 3.60 -11.22
N CYS A 70 11.45 2.99 -10.32
CA CYS A 70 12.19 1.77 -10.62
C CYS A 70 11.44 0.50 -10.25
N SER A 71 10.24 0.60 -9.66
CA SER A 71 9.49 -0.54 -9.13
C SER A 71 10.19 -1.33 -8.02
N ALA A 72 11.34 -0.86 -7.52
CA ALA A 72 12.06 -1.52 -6.45
C ALA A 72 11.27 -1.46 -5.15
N LEU A 73 11.48 -2.46 -4.29
CA LEU A 73 10.97 -2.51 -2.93
C LEU A 73 12.14 -2.20 -2.00
N PRO A 74 12.48 -0.92 -1.77
CA PRO A 74 13.56 -0.57 -0.85
C PRO A 74 13.32 -1.19 0.52
N PHE A 75 12.08 -1.18 1.01
CA PHE A 75 11.81 -1.55 2.39
C PHE A 75 10.59 -2.45 2.47
N MET A 76 10.76 -3.63 3.07
CA MET A 76 9.69 -4.58 3.35
C MET A 76 10.05 -5.37 4.61
N ARG A 77 9.17 -5.35 5.60
CA ARG A 77 9.38 -6.05 6.88
C ARG A 77 8.11 -6.79 7.27
N VAL A 78 8.31 -7.89 8.01
CA VAL A 78 7.23 -8.51 8.77
C VAL A 78 7.01 -7.66 10.01
N ILE A 79 5.77 -7.23 10.23
CA ILE A 79 5.38 -6.41 11.38
C ILE A 79 4.38 -7.18 12.25
N PRO A 80 4.30 -6.88 13.55
CA PRO A 80 3.37 -7.60 14.43
C PRO A 80 1.91 -7.35 14.08
N ASP A 81 1.59 -6.15 13.59
CA ASP A 81 0.24 -5.74 13.27
C ASP A 81 0.28 -4.66 12.16
N ASP A 82 -0.25 -5.01 10.98
CA ASP A 82 -0.41 -4.12 9.83
C ASP A 82 -1.76 -3.41 9.82
N ARG A 83 -2.47 -3.41 10.96
CA ARG A 83 -3.75 -2.76 11.22
C ARG A 83 -3.69 -1.57 12.18
N HIS A 84 -2.54 -1.36 12.82
CA HIS A 84 -2.36 -0.36 13.87
C HIS A 84 -1.48 0.81 13.44
N VAL A 85 -1.99 2.01 13.73
CA VAL A 85 -1.35 3.30 13.44
C VAL A 85 0.11 3.35 13.92
N ASP A 86 0.35 2.96 15.16
CA ASP A 86 1.65 3.13 15.80
C ASP A 86 2.71 2.23 15.14
N CYS A 87 2.33 1.00 14.77
CA CYS A 87 3.22 0.05 14.11
C CYS A 87 3.70 0.58 12.76
N ILE A 88 2.79 1.08 11.93
CA ILE A 88 3.14 1.62 10.60
C ILE A 88 3.94 2.93 10.75
N ALA A 89 3.62 3.75 11.75
CA ALA A 89 4.33 4.99 11.99
C ALA A 89 5.79 4.75 12.44
N HIS A 90 6.03 3.78 13.32
CA HIS A 90 7.39 3.34 13.65
C HIS A 90 8.12 2.78 12.44
N LEU A 91 7.45 1.92 11.66
CA LEU A 91 8.02 1.35 10.45
C LEU A 91 8.43 2.44 9.43
N TYR A 92 7.67 3.52 9.33
CA TYR A 92 8.04 4.68 8.50
C TYR A 92 9.29 5.40 9.02
N LEU A 93 9.41 5.58 10.34
CA LEU A 93 10.60 6.19 10.93
C LEU A 93 11.84 5.32 10.73
N ASP A 94 11.73 4.00 10.91
CA ASP A 94 12.81 3.05 10.64
C ASP A 94 13.25 3.11 9.18
N PHE A 95 12.29 3.26 8.25
CA PHE A 95 12.57 3.44 6.83
C PHE A 95 13.36 4.74 6.57
N VAL A 96 12.96 5.86 7.18
CA VAL A 96 13.67 7.14 7.02
C VAL A 96 15.08 7.08 7.63
N ASP A 97 15.24 6.41 8.76
CA ASP A 97 16.52 6.24 9.44
C ASP A 97 17.47 5.33 8.64
N GLU A 98 16.99 4.19 8.11
CA GLU A 98 17.81 3.24 7.35
C GLU A 98 18.36 3.85 6.05
N TYR A 99 17.59 4.72 5.38
CA TYR A 99 17.99 5.33 4.11
C TYR A 99 18.50 6.76 4.21
N GLY A 100 18.30 7.43 5.35
CA GLY A 100 18.60 8.86 5.52
C GLY A 100 17.85 9.77 4.55
N ALA A 101 16.76 9.28 3.97
CA ALA A 101 16.01 9.95 2.91
C ALA A 101 14.51 9.62 3.01
N MET A 102 13.68 10.53 2.49
CA MET A 102 12.24 10.35 2.40
C MET A 102 11.75 10.69 1.00
N ALA A 103 10.69 10.02 0.56
CA ALA A 103 10.08 10.32 -0.73
C ALA A 103 9.39 11.69 -0.72
N GLN A 104 9.42 12.41 -1.85
CA GLN A 104 8.73 13.69 -1.99
C GLN A 104 7.21 13.53 -1.82
N GLN A 105 6.66 12.43 -2.34
CA GLN A 105 5.29 11.99 -2.17
C GLN A 105 5.24 10.56 -1.64
N LEU A 106 4.40 10.35 -0.63
CA LEU A 106 4.07 9.02 -0.12
C LEU A 106 2.59 8.75 -0.42
N THR A 107 2.33 7.73 -1.22
CA THR A 107 0.98 7.29 -1.59
C THR A 107 0.64 6.02 -0.83
N VAL A 108 -0.37 6.08 0.02
CA VAL A 108 -0.81 4.98 0.89
C VAL A 108 -2.32 4.83 0.80
N ASN A 109 -2.82 3.60 0.79
CA ASN A 109 -4.26 3.33 0.80
C ASN A 109 -4.84 3.83 2.12
N CYS A 110 -5.80 4.76 2.09
CA CYS A 110 -6.27 5.56 3.24
C CYS A 110 -7.02 4.74 4.33
N GLY A 111 -6.37 3.73 4.89
CA GLY A 111 -6.81 3.01 6.08
C GLY A 111 -6.66 3.90 7.33
N SER A 112 -7.29 3.48 8.42
CA SER A 112 -7.27 4.17 9.73
C SER A 112 -5.87 4.37 10.32
N GLU A 113 -4.87 3.79 9.68
CA GLU A 113 -3.57 3.43 10.23
C GLU A 113 -2.47 4.40 9.83
N LEU A 114 -2.80 5.33 8.94
CA LEU A 114 -1.84 6.21 8.31
C LEU A 114 -1.89 7.62 8.88
N GLY A 115 -2.65 7.82 9.95
CA GLY A 115 -2.82 9.13 10.60
C GLY A 115 -1.49 9.71 11.07
N LEU A 116 -0.68 8.93 11.79
CA LEU A 116 0.62 9.39 12.30
C LEU A 116 1.69 9.48 11.21
N VAL A 117 1.70 8.57 10.23
CA VAL A 117 2.64 8.62 9.09
C VAL A 117 2.53 9.95 8.36
N LYS A 118 1.30 10.43 8.11
CA LYS A 118 1.07 11.75 7.50
C LYS A 118 1.64 12.89 8.34
N GLN A 119 1.49 12.81 9.66
CA GLN A 119 2.03 13.83 10.58
C GLN A 119 3.56 13.85 10.59
N PHE A 120 4.20 12.69 10.62
CA PHE A 120 5.66 12.58 10.58
C PHE A 120 6.24 13.03 9.24
N ALA A 121 5.66 12.59 8.13
CA ALA A 121 6.07 13.04 6.80
C ALA A 121 5.92 14.56 6.59
N PHE A 122 4.96 15.21 7.27
CA PHE A 122 4.84 16.66 7.25
C PHE A 122 5.89 17.36 8.13
N LYS A 123 6.18 16.82 9.32
CA LYS A 123 7.15 17.41 10.26
C LYS A 123 8.62 17.24 9.86
N LEU A 124 8.93 16.21 9.07
CA LEU A 124 10.29 15.90 8.61
C LEU A 124 10.66 16.59 7.28
N LYS A 125 9.68 17.21 6.61
CA LYS A 125 9.90 18.10 5.45
C LYS A 125 10.37 19.48 5.90
#